data_AF-A0A6J5DZS7-F1
#
_entry.id   AF-A0A6J5DZS7-F1
#
_cell.length_a   1.000
_cell.length_b   1.000
_cell.length_c   1.000
_cell.angle_alpha   90.00
_cell.angle_beta   90.00
_cell.angle_gamma   90.00
#
_symmetry.space_group_name_H-M   'P 1'
#
loop_
_entity.id
_entity.type
_entity.pdbx_description
1 polymer ?
#
loop_
_entity_poly.entity_id
_entity_poly.type
_entity_poly.pdbx_seq_one_letter_code
_entity_poly.pdbx_strand_id
1 'polypeptide(L)'
;MNDLVESPFGARKEVAETAGARQDQSRELADMQVMALMARQFPRDPVKAMDRILNAFTRPALAEKSQYQFSRGGTDIRGPSIKAMEAIAAEWENIDAAWRERSRGIDGRGIAYSEVEAVAVDMQSRTRKRIAFIVPHWRDTKQGGYALRDERDIYELCANMAQRRVRACLEAVIPGDVIDAAMAQADATLKAKADTSPEAMDKMLEAFAPFGVTKEHIEKRIQRRLDAITPAQVVSLKRVYASLRDDMSTPDEWFDMSEAAGEAAGEGAPPPASSKGTAAAKERIKAGAKGKGAAASKAAAKTDTAGKADPKPDAAGKSAAPVVTYAEVADALNAATSADAASEAADLIKHIKDQQQRTELESLYHARMAEFDEGQS
;
A
#
# COMPACT_ATOMS: atom_id res chain seq x y z
N MET A 1 -51.88 3.22 -15.77
CA MET A 1 -50.52 2.67 -15.57
C MET A 1 -50.73 1.36 -14.84
N ASN A 2 -50.46 0.23 -15.51
CA ASN A 2 -50.51 -1.08 -14.84
C ASN A 2 -49.11 -1.37 -14.32
N ASP A 3 -48.92 -1.28 -13.01
CA ASP A 3 -47.74 -1.83 -12.35
C ASP A 3 -47.87 -3.36 -12.38
N LEU A 4 -47.12 -3.98 -13.29
CA LEU A 4 -46.99 -5.43 -13.33
C LEU A 4 -46.06 -5.85 -12.19
N VAL A 5 -46.64 -6.50 -11.18
CA VAL A 5 -45.89 -7.20 -10.14
C VAL A 5 -45.17 -8.38 -10.79
N GLU A 6 -43.84 -8.30 -10.90
CA GLU A 6 -43.02 -9.40 -11.41
C GLU A 6 -43.11 -10.63 -10.52
N SER A 7 -43.25 -11.80 -11.14
CA SER A 7 -43.36 -13.07 -10.43
C SER A 7 -42.05 -13.41 -9.70
N PRO A 8 -42.09 -13.81 -8.42
CA PRO A 8 -40.92 -14.31 -7.69
C PRO A 8 -40.39 -15.66 -8.24
N PHE A 9 -41.13 -16.28 -9.16
CA PHE A 9 -40.75 -17.49 -9.90
C PHE A 9 -40.52 -17.22 -11.39
N GLY A 10 -40.53 -15.96 -11.81
CA GLY A 10 -40.14 -15.58 -13.16
C GLY A 10 -38.71 -16.03 -13.41
N ALA A 11 -38.47 -16.76 -14.50
CA ALA A 11 -37.12 -17.15 -14.88
C ALA A 11 -36.30 -15.87 -15.05
N ARG A 12 -35.42 -15.60 -14.07
CA ARG A 12 -34.34 -14.64 -14.27
C ARG A 12 -33.64 -15.07 -15.55
N LYS A 13 -33.45 -14.16 -16.50
CA LYS A 13 -32.54 -14.40 -17.63
C LYS A 13 -31.16 -14.63 -17.05
N GLU A 14 -30.85 -15.87 -16.71
CA GLU A 14 -29.49 -16.30 -16.48
C GLU A 14 -28.75 -16.04 -17.78
N VAL A 15 -27.68 -15.25 -17.70
CA VAL A 15 -26.73 -15.14 -18.80
C VAL A 15 -26.20 -16.56 -19.01
N ALA A 16 -26.63 -17.21 -20.09
CA ALA A 16 -26.29 -18.61 -20.34
C ALA A 16 -24.76 -18.75 -20.32
N GLU A 17 -24.24 -19.56 -19.39
CA GLU A 17 -22.81 -19.85 -19.34
C GLU A 17 -22.36 -20.40 -20.70
N THR A 18 -21.45 -19.68 -21.33
CA THR A 18 -20.90 -20.06 -22.63
C THR A 18 -20.21 -21.42 -22.50
N ALA A 19 -20.21 -22.20 -23.59
CA ALA A 19 -19.49 -23.48 -23.60
C ALA A 19 -18.00 -23.31 -23.25
N GLY A 20 -17.41 -22.15 -23.62
CA GLY A 20 -16.05 -21.76 -23.24
C GLY A 20 -15.89 -21.58 -21.72
N ALA A 21 -16.78 -20.83 -21.07
CA ALA A 21 -16.72 -20.61 -19.62
C ALA A 21 -16.81 -21.92 -18.83
N ARG A 22 -17.68 -22.85 -19.25
CA ARG A 22 -17.78 -24.19 -18.63
C ARG A 22 -16.52 -25.03 -18.84
N GLN A 23 -15.91 -24.94 -20.02
CA GLN A 23 -14.65 -25.64 -20.30
C GLN A 23 -13.49 -25.11 -19.44
N ASP A 24 -13.40 -23.79 -19.26
CA ASP A 24 -12.37 -23.16 -18.45
C ASP A 24 -12.53 -23.50 -16.97
N GLN A 25 -13.75 -23.49 -16.43
CA GLN A 25 -14.03 -23.98 -15.08
C GLN A 25 -13.61 -25.45 -14.90
N SER A 26 -13.92 -26.31 -15.88
CA SER A 26 -13.53 -27.72 -15.82
C SER A 26 -12.00 -27.90 -15.84
N ARG A 27 -11.28 -27.07 -16.59
CA ARG A 27 -9.81 -27.09 -16.63
C ARG A 27 -9.21 -26.61 -15.31
N GLU A 28 -9.69 -25.48 -14.78
CA GLU A 28 -9.21 -24.93 -13.51
C GLU A 28 -9.41 -25.94 -12.36
N LEU A 29 -10.55 -26.63 -12.32
CA LEU A 29 -10.81 -27.69 -11.34
C LEU A 29 -9.86 -28.89 -11.51
N ALA A 30 -9.60 -29.33 -12.74
CA ALA A 30 -8.68 -30.42 -13.02
C ALA A 30 -7.24 -30.05 -12.60
N ASP A 31 -6.79 -28.85 -12.94
CA ASP A 31 -5.44 -28.36 -12.59
C ASP A 31 -5.28 -28.27 -11.06
N MET A 32 -6.27 -27.73 -10.34
CA MET A 32 -6.23 -27.69 -8.88
C MET A 32 -6.20 -29.10 -8.26
N GLN A 33 -6.97 -30.04 -8.81
CA GLN A 33 -6.98 -31.43 -8.34
C GLN A 33 -5.62 -32.11 -8.57
N VAL A 34 -5.01 -31.89 -9.74
CA VAL A 34 -3.67 -32.41 -10.06
C VAL A 34 -2.63 -31.81 -9.13
N MET A 35 -2.61 -30.49 -8.94
CA MET A 35 -1.66 -29.82 -8.05
C MET A 35 -1.80 -30.28 -6.61
N ALA A 36 -3.03 -30.41 -6.10
CA ALA A 36 -3.27 -30.93 -4.76
C ALA A 36 -2.84 -32.39 -4.61
N LEU A 37 -3.05 -33.23 -5.63
CA LEU A 37 -2.61 -34.62 -5.60
C LEU A 37 -1.08 -34.73 -5.64
N MET A 38 -0.42 -33.95 -6.51
CA MET A 38 1.04 -33.89 -6.60
C MET A 38 1.66 -33.39 -5.29
N ALA A 39 1.09 -32.37 -4.67
CA ALA A 39 1.58 -31.85 -3.38
C ALA A 39 1.46 -32.89 -2.24
N ARG A 40 0.47 -33.80 -2.30
CA ARG A 40 0.34 -34.91 -1.35
C ARG A 40 1.27 -36.08 -1.67
N GLN A 41 1.53 -36.34 -2.95
CA GLN A 41 2.45 -37.39 -3.39
C GLN A 41 3.91 -37.01 -3.15
N PHE A 42 4.24 -35.74 -3.31
CA PHE A 42 5.57 -35.16 -3.14
C PHE A 42 5.52 -34.05 -2.08
N PRO A 43 5.39 -34.42 -0.79
CA PRO A 43 5.37 -33.45 0.28
C PRO A 43 6.71 -32.71 0.38
N ARG A 44 6.65 -31.41 0.67
CA ARG A 44 7.86 -30.60 0.91
C ARG A 44 8.65 -31.14 2.11
N ASP A 45 9.97 -31.03 2.05
CA ASP A 45 10.87 -31.23 3.20
C ASP A 45 11.15 -29.85 3.83
N PRO A 46 10.60 -29.54 5.03
CA PRO A 46 10.70 -28.19 5.60
C PRO A 46 12.14 -27.74 5.83
N VAL A 47 13.05 -28.67 6.16
CA VAL A 47 14.45 -28.33 6.43
C VAL A 47 15.14 -27.93 5.12
N LYS A 48 15.00 -28.75 4.07
CA LYS A 48 15.59 -28.43 2.75
C LYS A 48 14.98 -27.18 2.14
N ALA A 49 13.67 -27.00 2.28
CA ALA A 49 13.00 -25.80 1.81
C ALA A 49 13.53 -24.56 2.53
N MET A 50 13.73 -24.64 3.85
CA MET A 50 14.31 -23.56 4.62
C MET A 50 15.75 -23.25 4.20
N ASP A 51 16.60 -24.28 3.99
CA ASP A 51 17.97 -24.09 3.53
C ASP A 51 18.03 -23.40 2.16
N ARG A 52 17.14 -23.79 1.22
CA ARG A 52 17.04 -23.12 -0.08
C ARG A 52 16.60 -21.67 0.04
N ILE A 53 15.62 -21.39 0.90
CA ILE A 53 15.17 -20.01 1.20
C ILE A 53 16.37 -19.21 1.72
N LEU A 54 17.04 -19.65 2.78
CA LEU A 54 18.18 -18.94 3.35
C LEU A 54 19.27 -18.70 2.30
N ASN A 55 19.63 -19.72 1.53
CA ASN A 55 20.60 -19.59 0.44
C ASN A 55 20.16 -18.57 -0.61
N ALA A 56 18.89 -18.56 -1.01
CA ALA A 56 18.34 -17.60 -1.96
C ALA A 56 18.49 -16.15 -1.45
N PHE A 57 18.28 -15.92 -0.16
CA PHE A 57 18.42 -14.60 0.48
C PHE A 57 19.88 -14.20 0.75
N THR A 58 20.86 -15.08 0.50
CA THR A 58 22.28 -14.68 0.45
C THR A 58 22.64 -13.84 -0.78
N ARG A 59 21.78 -13.84 -1.81
CA ARG A 59 22.00 -13.09 -3.06
C ARG A 59 21.73 -11.59 -2.83
N PRO A 60 22.72 -10.70 -3.04
CA PRO A 60 22.55 -9.27 -2.78
C PRO A 60 21.36 -8.63 -3.52
N ALA A 61 21.18 -9.00 -4.80
CA ALA A 61 20.10 -8.46 -5.63
C ALA A 61 18.68 -8.80 -5.11
N LEU A 62 18.52 -9.94 -4.43
CA LEU A 62 17.26 -10.31 -3.78
C LEU A 62 17.15 -9.61 -2.42
N ALA A 63 18.22 -9.61 -1.64
CA ALA A 63 18.26 -8.99 -0.32
C ALA A 63 17.94 -7.49 -0.39
N GLU A 64 18.45 -6.75 -1.37
CA GLU A 64 18.15 -5.32 -1.59
C GLU A 64 16.66 -5.05 -1.87
N LYS A 65 15.98 -5.99 -2.54
CA LYS A 65 14.56 -5.89 -2.90
C LYS A 65 13.64 -6.60 -1.92
N SER A 66 14.21 -7.18 -0.86
CA SER A 66 13.47 -8.08 0.03
C SER A 66 12.45 -7.36 0.89
N GLN A 67 12.63 -6.06 1.13
CA GLN A 67 11.84 -5.33 2.10
C GLN A 67 11.44 -3.96 1.55
N TYR A 68 10.18 -3.60 1.79
CA TYR A 68 9.71 -2.24 1.55
C TYR A 68 9.92 -1.41 2.83
N GLN A 69 10.08 -0.11 2.65
CA GLN A 69 10.16 0.83 3.77
C GLN A 69 9.46 2.12 3.35
N PHE A 70 8.57 2.62 4.20
CA PHE A 70 7.97 3.94 4.05
C PHE A 70 7.73 4.56 5.43
N SER A 71 7.75 5.90 5.51
CA SER A 71 7.40 6.61 6.73
C SER A 71 5.91 6.93 6.74
N ARG A 72 5.25 6.79 7.89
CA ARG A 72 3.87 7.23 8.07
C ARG A 72 3.70 7.79 9.47
N GLY A 73 3.34 9.07 9.58
CA GLY A 73 3.14 9.74 10.87
C GLY A 73 4.40 9.72 11.75
N GLY A 74 5.59 9.87 11.15
CA GLY A 74 6.87 9.86 11.85
C GLY A 74 7.36 8.47 12.29
N THR A 75 6.67 7.39 11.90
CA THR A 75 7.12 6.01 12.18
C THR A 75 7.51 5.29 10.90
N ASP A 76 8.66 4.61 10.94
CA ASP A 76 9.19 3.80 9.85
C ASP A 76 8.43 2.47 9.79
N ILE A 77 7.62 2.27 8.75
CA ILE A 77 6.94 0.99 8.50
C ILE A 77 7.76 0.19 7.51
N ARG A 78 8.13 -1.03 7.92
CA ARG A 78 8.92 -1.97 7.14
C ARG A 78 8.31 -3.36 7.18
N GLY A 79 8.42 -4.08 6.07
CA GLY A 79 7.96 -5.46 5.97
C GLY A 79 8.54 -6.17 4.74
N PRO A 80 8.33 -7.49 4.64
CA PRO A 80 8.74 -8.25 3.47
C PRO A 80 8.02 -7.72 2.23
N SER A 81 8.75 -7.59 1.12
CA SER A 81 8.18 -7.16 -0.15
C SER A 81 7.44 -8.31 -0.83
N ILE A 82 6.60 -8.01 -1.83
CA ILE A 82 5.99 -9.05 -2.67
C ILE A 82 7.05 -9.96 -3.32
N LYS A 83 8.19 -9.39 -3.76
CA LYS A 83 9.29 -10.16 -4.36
C LYS A 83 9.95 -11.12 -3.38
N ALA A 84 10.08 -10.71 -2.11
CA ALA A 84 10.53 -11.63 -1.07
C ALA A 84 9.51 -12.74 -0.85
N MET A 85 8.23 -12.40 -0.74
CA MET A 85 7.17 -13.39 -0.50
C MET A 85 7.05 -14.39 -1.66
N GLU A 86 7.17 -13.95 -2.91
CA GLU A 86 7.20 -14.82 -4.10
C GLU A 86 8.43 -15.73 -4.09
N ALA A 87 9.62 -15.20 -3.74
CA ALA A 87 10.83 -16.01 -3.63
C ALA A 87 10.72 -17.06 -2.51
N ILE A 88 10.15 -16.68 -1.36
CA ILE A 88 9.89 -17.62 -0.26
C ILE A 88 8.89 -18.68 -0.72
N ALA A 89 7.77 -18.29 -1.33
CA ALA A 89 6.75 -19.24 -1.80
C ALA A 89 7.30 -20.24 -2.82
N ALA A 90 8.15 -19.79 -3.75
CA ALA A 90 8.78 -20.65 -4.74
C ALA A 90 9.69 -21.71 -4.10
N GLU A 91 10.52 -21.32 -3.13
CA GLU A 91 11.45 -22.25 -2.47
C GLU A 91 10.79 -23.08 -1.36
N TRP A 92 9.70 -22.57 -0.76
CA TRP A 92 8.87 -23.29 0.20
C TRP A 92 8.10 -24.43 -0.48
N GLU A 93 7.84 -24.33 -1.79
CA GLU A 93 7.12 -25.27 -2.66
C GLU A 93 5.60 -25.32 -2.40
N ASN A 94 4.85 -26.00 -3.27
CA ASN A 94 3.42 -26.33 -3.10
C ASN A 94 2.49 -25.15 -2.73
N ILE A 95 2.88 -23.90 -3.01
CA ILE A 95 2.06 -22.70 -2.84
C ILE A 95 1.67 -22.17 -4.20
N ASP A 96 0.36 -21.94 -4.37
CA ASP A 96 -0.19 -21.18 -5.47
C ASP A 96 -0.69 -19.82 -4.96
N ALA A 97 -0.36 -18.75 -5.67
CA ALA A 97 -0.78 -17.40 -5.30
C ALA A 97 -1.05 -16.58 -6.55
N ALA A 98 -2.22 -15.96 -6.59
CA ALA A 98 -2.71 -15.25 -7.76
C ALA A 98 -3.68 -14.14 -7.36
N TRP A 99 -4.01 -13.29 -8.32
CA TRP A 99 -5.16 -12.41 -8.22
C TRP A 99 -5.96 -12.48 -9.52
N ARG A 100 -7.25 -12.19 -9.43
CA ARG A 100 -8.16 -12.11 -10.58
C ARG A 100 -9.15 -10.99 -10.42
N GLU A 101 -9.52 -10.38 -11.54
CA GLU A 101 -10.68 -9.52 -11.63
C GLU A 101 -11.94 -10.39 -11.75
N ARG A 102 -12.90 -10.19 -10.84
CA ARG A 102 -14.14 -10.97 -10.75
C ARG A 102 -15.26 -10.38 -11.59
N SER A 103 -15.39 -9.06 -11.53
CA SER A 103 -16.43 -8.32 -12.23
C SER A 103 -16.01 -6.85 -12.36
N ARG A 104 -16.70 -6.12 -13.23
CA ARG A 104 -16.64 -4.66 -13.32
C ARG A 104 -18.04 -4.08 -13.14
N GLY A 105 -18.12 -2.91 -12.55
CA GLY A 105 -19.37 -2.18 -12.35
C GLY A 105 -19.18 -0.68 -12.48
N ILE A 106 -20.27 0.05 -12.32
CA ILE A 106 -20.29 1.51 -12.21
C ILE A 106 -20.97 1.83 -10.89
N ASP A 107 -20.33 2.66 -10.07
CA ASP A 107 -20.88 3.06 -8.78
C ASP A 107 -22.00 4.11 -8.92
N GLY A 108 -22.64 4.48 -7.81
CA GLY A 108 -23.71 5.48 -7.80
C GLY A 108 -23.28 6.89 -8.21
N ARG A 109 -21.97 7.16 -8.37
CA ARG A 109 -21.40 8.42 -8.83
C ARG A 109 -21.02 8.39 -10.31
N GLY A 110 -21.25 7.27 -11.00
CA GLY A 110 -20.87 7.08 -12.40
C GLY A 110 -19.39 6.70 -12.60
N ILE A 111 -18.67 6.34 -11.53
CA ILE A 111 -17.26 5.93 -11.59
C ILE A 111 -17.21 4.41 -11.76
N ALA A 112 -16.48 3.95 -12.77
CA ALA A 112 -16.27 2.52 -12.99
C ALA A 112 -15.42 1.92 -11.86
N TYR A 113 -15.63 0.65 -11.54
CA TYR A 113 -14.84 -0.07 -10.55
C TYR A 113 -14.63 -1.53 -10.96
N SER A 114 -13.58 -2.14 -10.41
CA SER A 114 -13.29 -3.57 -10.52
C SER A 114 -13.45 -4.26 -9.17
N GLU A 115 -14.17 -5.37 -9.13
CA GLU A 115 -14.12 -6.31 -8.02
C GLU A 115 -12.92 -7.22 -8.23
N VAL A 116 -11.95 -7.17 -7.33
CA VAL A 116 -10.70 -7.91 -7.44
C VAL A 116 -10.57 -8.86 -6.27
N GLU A 117 -10.05 -10.06 -6.55
CA GLU A 117 -9.80 -11.10 -5.56
C GLU A 117 -8.34 -11.50 -5.61
N ALA A 118 -7.65 -11.40 -4.46
CA ALA A 118 -6.31 -11.94 -4.25
C ALA A 118 -6.40 -13.24 -3.44
N VAL A 119 -5.61 -14.25 -3.78
CA VAL A 119 -5.64 -15.57 -3.17
C VAL A 119 -4.23 -16.13 -3.00
N ALA A 120 -4.01 -16.88 -1.91
CA ALA A 120 -2.89 -17.79 -1.76
C ALA A 120 -3.39 -19.10 -1.15
N VAL A 121 -2.88 -20.23 -1.64
CA VAL A 121 -3.23 -21.58 -1.20
C VAL A 121 -1.97 -22.41 -1.08
N ASP A 122 -1.75 -23.01 0.09
CA ASP A 122 -0.80 -24.11 0.24
C ASP A 122 -1.54 -25.41 -0.14
N MET A 123 -1.17 -25.99 -1.27
CA MET A 123 -1.79 -27.20 -1.82
C MET A 123 -1.53 -28.44 -0.95
N GLN A 124 -0.44 -28.45 -0.18
CA GLN A 124 -0.08 -29.57 0.69
C GLN A 124 -0.86 -29.53 2.00
N SER A 125 -0.88 -28.39 2.70
CA SER A 125 -1.63 -28.25 3.97
C SER A 125 -3.11 -27.95 3.78
N ARG A 126 -3.49 -27.46 2.59
CA ARG A 126 -4.81 -26.91 2.22
C ARG A 126 -5.16 -25.60 2.93
N THR A 127 -4.17 -24.94 3.52
CA THR A 127 -4.32 -23.60 4.09
C THR A 127 -4.58 -22.62 2.97
N ARG A 128 -5.61 -21.78 3.11
CA ARG A 128 -5.98 -20.78 2.10
C ARG A 128 -6.29 -19.44 2.72
N LYS A 129 -5.86 -18.37 2.05
CA LYS A 129 -6.28 -16.99 2.33
C LYS A 129 -6.81 -16.36 1.06
N ARG A 130 -7.94 -15.65 1.20
CA ARG A 130 -8.61 -14.93 0.12
C ARG A 130 -9.01 -13.55 0.63
N ILE A 131 -8.75 -12.54 -0.19
CA ILE A 131 -9.11 -11.15 0.08
C ILE A 131 -9.80 -10.60 -1.16
N ALA A 132 -11.11 -10.37 -1.05
CA ALA A 132 -11.90 -9.68 -2.07
C ALA A 132 -12.01 -8.20 -1.71
N PHE A 133 -11.90 -7.32 -2.70
CA PHE A 133 -11.93 -5.87 -2.51
C PHE A 133 -12.33 -5.17 -3.80
N ILE A 134 -12.82 -3.94 -3.69
CA ILE A 134 -13.20 -3.11 -4.82
C ILE A 134 -12.07 -2.11 -5.13
N VAL A 135 -11.76 -1.95 -6.41
CA VAL A 135 -10.82 -0.95 -6.92
C VAL A 135 -11.60 0.05 -7.78
N PRO A 136 -11.86 1.28 -7.29
CA PRO A 136 -12.42 2.31 -8.13
C PRO A 136 -11.43 2.68 -9.25
N HIS A 137 -11.92 2.88 -10.47
CA HIS A 137 -11.13 3.32 -11.63
C HIS A 137 -10.89 4.82 -11.54
N TRP A 138 -10.20 5.21 -10.47
CA TRP A 138 -9.95 6.59 -10.11
C TRP A 138 -8.49 6.74 -9.74
N ARG A 139 -7.87 7.80 -10.24
CA ARG A 139 -6.51 8.18 -9.88
C ARG A 139 -6.58 9.51 -9.17
N ASP A 140 -6.26 9.49 -7.89
CA ASP A 140 -6.16 10.72 -7.12
C ASP A 140 -4.98 11.57 -7.57
N THR A 141 -5.14 12.86 -7.40
CA THR A 141 -4.10 13.86 -7.59
C THR A 141 -4.23 14.89 -6.48
N LYS A 142 -3.14 15.61 -6.16
CA LYS A 142 -3.16 16.75 -5.24
C LYS A 142 -4.24 17.81 -5.52
N GLN A 143 -4.84 17.82 -6.72
CA GLN A 143 -5.83 18.80 -7.16
C GLN A 143 -7.24 18.21 -7.35
N GLY A 144 -7.51 16.98 -6.88
CA GLY A 144 -8.87 16.42 -6.85
C GLY A 144 -9.15 15.23 -7.76
N GLY A 145 -8.12 14.56 -8.29
CA GLY A 145 -8.24 13.25 -8.95
C GLY A 145 -9.00 13.23 -10.29
N TYR A 146 -8.99 12.08 -10.97
CA TYR A 146 -9.78 11.86 -12.19
C TYR A 146 -10.10 10.38 -12.41
N ALA A 147 -11.18 10.10 -13.13
CA ALA A 147 -11.56 8.76 -13.53
C ALA A 147 -10.64 8.23 -14.64
N LEU A 148 -10.13 7.01 -14.47
CA LEU A 148 -9.35 6.30 -15.46
C LEU A 148 -10.28 5.74 -16.54
N ARG A 149 -9.92 5.96 -17.80
CA ARG A 149 -10.66 5.48 -18.97
C ARG A 149 -9.88 4.49 -19.82
N ASP A 150 -8.56 4.57 -19.77
CA ASP A 150 -7.68 3.69 -20.51
C ASP A 150 -7.58 2.33 -19.81
N GLU A 151 -7.77 1.25 -20.57
CA GLU A 151 -7.78 -0.11 -20.03
C GLU A 151 -6.44 -0.53 -19.44
N ARG A 152 -5.32 -0.05 -20.00
CA ARG A 152 -4.00 -0.34 -19.47
C ARG A 152 -3.80 0.35 -18.13
N ASP A 153 -4.16 1.63 -18.00
CA ASP A 153 -4.12 2.34 -16.72
C ASP A 153 -4.97 1.66 -15.64
N ILE A 154 -6.17 1.19 -16.01
CA ILE A 154 -7.07 0.45 -15.11
C ILE A 154 -6.43 -0.87 -14.66
N TYR A 155 -5.87 -1.64 -15.59
CA TYR A 155 -5.21 -2.90 -15.28
C TYR A 155 -4.00 -2.67 -14.37
N GLU A 156 -3.15 -1.69 -14.67
CA GLU A 156 -1.97 -1.36 -13.85
C GLU A 156 -2.38 -0.94 -12.43
N LEU A 157 -3.45 -0.15 -12.28
CA LEU A 157 -4.01 0.21 -10.97
C LEU A 157 -4.49 -1.03 -10.21
N CYS A 158 -5.29 -1.89 -10.84
CA CYS A 158 -5.82 -3.10 -10.22
C CYS A 158 -4.70 -4.06 -9.82
N ALA A 159 -3.73 -4.29 -10.72
CA ALA A 159 -2.58 -5.14 -10.47
C ALA A 159 -1.77 -4.63 -9.28
N ASN A 160 -1.47 -3.33 -9.21
CA ASN A 160 -0.74 -2.74 -8.10
C ASN A 160 -1.48 -2.90 -6.75
N MET A 161 -2.80 -2.71 -6.73
CA MET A 161 -3.61 -2.87 -5.52
C MET A 161 -3.77 -4.34 -5.12
N ALA A 162 -3.85 -5.24 -6.10
CA ALA A 162 -3.97 -6.68 -5.90
C ALA A 162 -2.67 -7.28 -5.37
N GLN A 163 -1.52 -6.91 -5.92
CA GLN A 163 -0.22 -7.46 -5.51
C GLN A 163 0.07 -7.21 -4.02
N ARG A 164 -0.35 -6.07 -3.47
CA ARG A 164 -0.25 -5.79 -2.03
C ARG A 164 -1.04 -6.78 -1.18
N ARG A 165 -2.17 -7.25 -1.68
CA ARG A 165 -3.06 -8.22 -1.01
C ARG A 165 -2.65 -9.66 -1.29
N VAL A 166 -2.08 -9.95 -2.47
CA VAL A 166 -1.39 -11.23 -2.74
C VAL A 166 -0.26 -11.43 -1.73
N ARG A 167 0.55 -10.40 -1.49
CA ARG A 167 1.57 -10.41 -0.43
C ARG A 167 0.96 -10.75 0.94
N ALA A 168 -0.13 -10.09 1.33
CA ALA A 168 -0.82 -10.38 2.59
C ALA A 168 -1.42 -11.79 2.65
N CYS A 169 -1.88 -12.34 1.52
CA CYS A 169 -2.32 -13.73 1.42
C CYS A 169 -1.15 -14.71 1.60
N LEU A 170 0.00 -14.44 0.98
CA LEU A 170 1.23 -15.23 1.14
C LEU A 170 1.72 -15.20 2.60
N GLU A 171 1.74 -14.03 3.23
CA GLU A 171 2.10 -13.87 4.65
C GLU A 171 1.17 -14.66 5.58
N ALA A 172 -0.11 -14.83 5.22
CA ALA A 172 -1.05 -15.60 6.01
C ALA A 172 -0.93 -17.12 5.82
N VAL A 173 -0.33 -17.58 4.71
CA VAL A 173 -0.22 -19.00 4.36
C VAL A 173 1.16 -19.57 4.74
N ILE A 174 2.22 -18.78 4.63
CA ILE A 174 3.58 -19.19 4.97
C ILE A 174 3.82 -19.01 6.48
N PRO A 175 4.44 -19.98 7.18
CA PRO A 175 4.79 -19.84 8.59
C PRO A 175 5.64 -18.60 8.88
N GLY A 176 5.30 -17.86 9.94
CA GLY A 176 5.95 -16.57 10.26
C GLY A 176 7.45 -16.71 10.54
N ASP A 177 7.87 -17.79 11.19
CA ASP A 177 9.26 -18.12 11.48
C ASP A 177 10.11 -18.30 10.20
N VAL A 178 9.53 -18.86 9.15
CA VAL A 178 10.18 -18.98 7.82
C VAL A 178 10.41 -17.60 7.21
N ILE A 179 9.40 -16.73 7.29
CA ILE A 179 9.48 -15.34 6.78
C ILE A 179 10.53 -14.55 7.56
N ASP A 180 10.48 -14.62 8.89
CA ASP A 180 11.38 -13.89 9.78
C ASP A 180 12.84 -14.30 9.56
N ALA A 181 13.09 -15.60 9.45
CA ALA A 181 14.43 -16.11 9.19
C ALA A 181 14.95 -15.72 7.78
N ALA A 182 14.09 -15.72 6.76
CA ALA A 182 14.45 -15.19 5.45
C ALA A 182 14.81 -13.70 5.49
N MET A 183 14.05 -12.90 6.25
CA MET A 183 14.33 -11.46 6.43
C MET A 183 15.60 -11.20 7.23
N ALA A 184 15.86 -12.01 8.26
CA ALA A 184 17.08 -11.95 9.05
C ALA A 184 18.32 -12.27 8.19
N GLN A 185 18.23 -13.29 7.33
CA GLN A 185 19.28 -13.63 6.38
C GLN A 185 19.52 -12.51 5.36
N ALA A 186 18.45 -11.90 4.82
CA ALA A 186 18.56 -10.75 3.93
C ALA A 186 19.32 -9.59 4.59
N ASP A 187 19.00 -9.29 5.86
CA ASP A 187 19.68 -8.26 6.63
C ASP A 187 21.14 -8.60 6.92
N ALA A 188 21.44 -9.86 7.24
CA ALA A 188 22.82 -10.32 7.43
C ALA A 188 23.63 -10.14 6.13
N THR A 189 23.06 -10.50 4.99
CA THR A 189 23.68 -10.33 3.67
C THR A 189 23.95 -8.86 3.34
N LEU A 190 22.98 -7.98 3.57
CA LEU A 190 23.15 -6.55 3.33
C LEU A 190 24.19 -5.92 4.25
N LYS A 191 24.21 -6.29 5.53
CA LYS A 191 25.22 -5.84 6.49
C LYS A 191 26.62 -6.31 6.09
N ALA A 192 26.77 -7.58 5.68
CA ALA A 192 28.06 -8.13 5.27
C ALA A 192 28.60 -7.50 3.98
N LYS A 193 27.73 -6.94 3.13
CA LYS A 193 28.09 -6.28 1.86
C LYS A 193 28.05 -4.75 1.93
N ALA A 194 27.77 -4.18 3.09
CA ALA A 194 27.73 -2.73 3.23
C ALA A 194 29.15 -2.16 3.32
N ASP A 195 29.43 -1.26 2.38
CA ASP A 195 30.69 -0.51 2.33
C ASP A 195 30.63 0.68 3.29
N THR A 196 31.53 0.69 4.28
CA THR A 196 31.69 1.75 5.28
C THR A 196 32.95 2.58 5.04
N SER A 197 33.57 2.48 3.86
CA SER A 197 34.74 3.29 3.52
C SER A 197 34.40 4.79 3.46
N PRO A 198 35.38 5.68 3.72
CA PRO A 198 35.17 7.13 3.60
C PRO A 198 34.65 7.54 2.22
N GLU A 199 35.18 6.95 1.15
CA GLU A 199 34.73 7.22 -0.23
C GLU A 199 33.26 6.85 -0.45
N ALA A 200 32.79 5.76 0.16
CA ALA A 200 31.39 5.36 0.07
C ALA A 200 30.48 6.33 0.84
N MET A 201 30.97 6.91 1.94
CA MET A 201 30.23 7.90 2.73
C MET A 201 30.16 9.25 2.01
N ASP A 202 31.22 9.66 1.32
CA ASP A 202 31.21 10.87 0.49
C ASP A 202 30.20 10.73 -0.66
N LYS A 203 30.20 9.59 -1.38
CA LYS A 203 29.19 9.28 -2.41
C LYS A 203 27.77 9.27 -1.85
N MET A 204 27.60 8.80 -0.61
CA MET A 204 26.30 8.81 0.05
C MET A 204 25.84 10.24 0.32
N LEU A 205 26.71 11.11 0.86
CA LEU A 205 26.42 12.52 1.06
C LEU A 205 26.06 13.22 -0.26
N GLU A 206 26.82 12.98 -1.33
CA GLU A 206 26.54 13.51 -2.66
C GLU A 206 25.17 13.05 -3.18
N ALA A 207 24.78 11.80 -2.93
CA ALA A 207 23.48 11.28 -3.32
C ALA A 207 22.31 11.92 -2.54
N PHE A 208 22.53 12.28 -1.27
CA PHE A 208 21.55 12.94 -0.41
C PHE A 208 21.45 14.46 -0.64
N ALA A 209 22.51 15.11 -1.15
CA ALA A 209 22.57 16.55 -1.37
C ALA A 209 21.45 17.12 -2.27
N PRO A 210 21.02 16.48 -3.38
CA PRO A 210 19.87 16.93 -4.18
C PRO A 210 18.55 17.02 -3.41
N PHE A 211 18.43 16.30 -2.30
CA PHE A 211 17.26 16.32 -1.41
C PHE A 211 17.39 17.34 -0.27
N GLY A 212 18.46 18.14 -0.25
CA GLY A 212 18.73 19.12 0.82
C GLY A 212 19.21 18.49 2.13
N VAL A 213 19.52 17.18 2.14
CA VAL A 213 19.99 16.48 3.33
C VAL A 213 21.50 16.70 3.47
N THR A 214 21.92 17.35 4.56
CA THR A 214 23.33 17.65 4.86
C THR A 214 23.97 16.54 5.70
N LYS A 215 25.30 16.62 5.88
CA LYS A 215 26.03 15.71 6.77
C LYS A 215 25.48 15.75 8.20
N GLU A 216 25.16 16.94 8.71
CA GLU A 216 24.60 17.13 10.06
C GLU A 216 23.26 16.41 10.23
N HIS A 217 22.37 16.49 9.24
CA HIS A 217 21.10 15.76 9.25
C HIS A 217 21.32 14.25 9.35
N ILE A 218 22.27 13.71 8.58
CA ILE A 218 22.61 12.28 8.60
C ILE A 218 23.21 11.88 9.95
N GLU A 219 24.18 12.63 10.46
CA GLU A 219 24.82 12.38 11.76
C GLU A 219 23.81 12.43 12.92
N LYS A 220 22.87 13.38 12.88
CA LYS A 220 21.77 13.49 13.85
C LYS A 220 20.86 12.25 13.81
N ARG A 221 20.50 11.77 12.61
CA ARG A 221 19.68 10.55 12.44
C ARG A 221 20.38 9.30 12.94
N ILE A 222 21.65 9.10 12.59
CA ILE A 222 22.40 7.91 13.01
C ILE A 222 22.92 8.02 14.45
N GLN A 223 22.76 9.19 15.09
CA GLN A 223 23.23 9.54 16.44
C GLN A 223 24.74 9.32 16.64
N ARG A 224 25.52 9.45 15.56
CA ARG A 224 26.97 9.20 15.54
C ARG A 224 27.61 10.02 14.42
N ARG A 225 28.91 10.21 14.52
CA ARG A 225 29.71 10.81 13.45
C ARG A 225 29.77 9.86 12.25
N LEU A 226 29.81 10.43 11.05
CA LEU A 226 29.73 9.66 9.80
C LEU A 226 30.95 8.75 9.59
N ASP A 227 32.09 9.10 10.16
CA ASP A 227 33.32 8.30 10.19
C ASP A 227 33.20 7.03 11.03
N ALA A 228 32.33 7.03 12.05
CA ALA A 228 32.06 5.91 12.94
C ALA A 228 30.81 5.10 12.55
N ILE A 229 30.34 5.25 11.30
CA ILE A 229 29.13 4.60 10.81
C ILE A 229 29.25 3.07 10.82
N THR A 230 28.14 2.40 11.14
CA THR A 230 28.05 0.94 11.12
C THR A 230 27.48 0.43 9.80
N PRO A 231 27.78 -0.80 9.38
CA PRO A 231 27.16 -1.44 8.22
C PRO A 231 25.62 -1.39 8.24
N ALA A 232 25.02 -1.57 9.43
CA ALA A 232 23.56 -1.50 9.59
C ALA A 232 23.00 -0.10 9.30
N GLN A 233 23.70 0.96 9.72
CA GLN A 233 23.32 2.34 9.43
C GLN A 233 23.46 2.65 7.94
N VAL A 234 24.52 2.17 7.27
CA VAL A 234 24.68 2.30 5.80
C VAL A 234 23.51 1.65 5.06
N VAL A 235 23.11 0.44 5.44
CA VAL A 235 21.94 -0.24 4.83
C VAL A 235 20.67 0.56 5.07
N SER A 236 20.47 1.08 6.27
CA SER A 236 19.31 1.94 6.58
C SER A 236 19.28 3.20 5.72
N LEU A 237 20.41 3.90 5.57
CA LEU A 237 20.50 5.11 4.75
C LEU A 237 20.26 4.83 3.27
N LYS A 238 20.80 3.72 2.74
CA LYS A 238 20.51 3.29 1.35
C LYS A 238 19.02 3.07 1.10
N ARG A 239 18.28 2.53 2.09
CA ARG A 239 16.83 2.35 1.99
C ARG A 239 16.07 3.68 2.02
N VAL A 240 16.47 4.59 2.92
CA VAL A 240 15.91 5.96 2.95
C VAL A 240 16.14 6.66 1.61
N TYR A 241 17.36 6.59 1.07
CA TYR A 241 17.68 7.14 -0.25
C TYR A 241 16.79 6.56 -1.36
N ALA A 242 16.59 5.24 -1.37
CA ALA A 242 15.70 4.60 -2.36
C ALA A 242 14.27 5.14 -2.25
N SER A 243 13.75 5.29 -1.02
CA SER A 243 12.41 5.86 -0.79
C SER A 243 12.30 7.32 -1.25
N LEU A 244 13.32 8.14 -1.02
CA LEU A 244 13.38 9.53 -1.49
C LEU A 244 13.49 9.62 -3.02
N ARG A 245 14.37 8.82 -3.62
CA ARG A 245 14.57 8.76 -5.08
C ARG A 245 13.32 8.30 -5.82
N ASP A 246 12.58 7.37 -5.23
CA ASP A 246 11.33 6.87 -5.81
C ASP A 246 10.12 7.76 -5.41
N ASP A 247 10.41 8.85 -4.68
CA ASP A 247 9.47 9.87 -4.22
C ASP A 247 8.26 9.31 -3.46
N MET A 248 8.53 8.26 -2.70
CA MET A 248 7.57 7.61 -1.80
C MET A 248 7.51 8.30 -0.43
N SER A 249 8.44 9.21 -0.17
CA SER A 249 8.60 9.91 1.10
C SER A 249 9.34 11.23 0.87
N THR A 250 9.29 12.14 1.84
CA THR A 250 10.00 13.43 1.79
C THR A 250 11.14 13.50 2.84
N PRO A 251 12.16 14.34 2.64
CA PRO A 251 13.33 14.39 3.55
C PRO A 251 12.98 14.69 5.01
N ASP A 252 11.98 15.53 5.24
CA ASP A 252 11.42 15.90 6.54
C ASP A 252 10.76 14.72 7.29
N GLU A 253 10.36 13.65 6.59
CA GLU A 253 9.85 12.44 7.22
C GLU A 253 10.96 11.57 7.82
N TRP A 254 12.22 11.79 7.45
CA TRP A 254 13.36 10.97 7.84
C TRP A 254 14.42 11.74 8.62
N PHE A 255 14.57 13.02 8.33
CA PHE A 255 15.61 13.87 8.88
C PHE A 255 14.97 15.05 9.59
N ASP A 256 15.57 15.44 10.71
CA ASP A 256 15.19 16.67 11.36
C ASP A 256 15.77 17.86 10.59
N MET A 257 14.92 18.46 9.77
CA MET A 257 15.26 19.58 8.90
C MET A 257 15.07 20.94 9.61
N SER A 258 14.71 20.99 10.90
CA SER A 258 14.33 22.24 11.57
C SER A 258 15.50 23.13 12.01
N GLU A 259 16.75 22.65 11.93
CA GLU A 259 17.90 23.34 12.52
C GLU A 259 18.92 23.92 11.52
N ALA A 260 18.80 23.68 10.21
CA ALA A 260 19.73 24.24 9.22
C ALA A 260 19.54 25.75 8.94
N ALA A 261 18.72 26.45 9.73
CA ALA A 261 18.57 27.91 9.68
C ALA A 261 19.23 28.62 10.88
N GLY A 262 19.87 27.89 11.79
CA GLY A 262 20.15 28.36 13.14
C GLY A 262 21.62 28.44 13.55
N GLU A 263 22.59 28.62 12.65
CA GLU A 263 23.98 28.85 13.10
C GLU A 263 24.86 29.60 12.08
N ALA A 264 24.33 30.65 11.45
CA ALA A 264 25.14 31.66 10.77
C ALA A 264 24.33 32.94 10.49
N ALA A 265 24.07 33.77 11.50
CA ALA A 265 23.71 35.17 11.29
C ALA A 265 23.81 36.00 12.59
N GLY A 266 25.00 36.54 12.83
CA GLY A 266 25.11 37.83 13.49
C GLY A 266 24.75 38.94 12.48
N GLU A 267 23.83 39.80 12.90
CA GLU A 267 23.56 41.18 12.44
C GLU A 267 23.13 41.43 10.97
N GLY A 268 21.81 41.61 10.80
CA GLY A 268 21.24 42.85 10.25
C GLY A 268 20.91 42.94 8.75
N ALA A 269 19.69 42.53 8.36
CA ALA A 269 18.81 43.21 7.36
C ALA A 269 17.48 42.42 7.15
N PRO A 270 16.34 43.08 6.83
CA PRO A 270 14.97 42.52 6.90
C PRO A 270 14.54 41.71 5.65
N PRO A 271 13.40 40.99 5.69
CA PRO A 271 13.21 39.74 4.95
C PRO A 271 12.63 39.95 3.53
N PRO A 272 12.88 39.04 2.57
CA PRO A 272 12.01 38.89 1.42
C PRO A 272 11.04 37.73 1.63
N ALA A 273 9.77 38.05 1.39
CA ALA A 273 8.69 37.11 1.25
C ALA A 273 8.80 36.28 -0.05
N SER A 274 8.09 35.15 0.00
CA SER A 274 7.54 34.38 -1.12
C SER A 274 8.43 33.33 -1.82
N SER A 275 8.03 32.10 -1.52
CA SER A 275 7.98 30.92 -2.38
C SER A 275 8.06 31.21 -3.89
N LYS A 276 9.12 30.69 -4.53
CA LYS A 276 9.12 30.13 -5.91
C LYS A 276 10.52 29.62 -6.22
N GLY A 277 10.70 28.29 -6.18
CA GLY A 277 12.03 27.72 -6.41
C GLY A 277 12.10 26.20 -6.58
N THR A 278 11.07 25.53 -7.11
CA THR A 278 11.11 24.08 -7.39
C THR A 278 11.01 23.71 -8.88
N ALA A 279 11.08 24.68 -9.78
CA ALA A 279 11.13 24.43 -11.22
C ALA A 279 12.57 24.24 -11.75
N ALA A 280 13.58 24.86 -11.13
CA ALA A 280 14.96 24.87 -11.64
C ALA A 280 15.73 23.55 -11.43
N ALA A 281 15.33 22.73 -10.45
CA ALA A 281 15.96 21.43 -10.20
C ALA A 281 15.53 20.34 -11.20
N LYS A 282 14.34 20.47 -11.81
CA LYS A 282 13.80 19.51 -12.79
C LYS A 282 14.50 19.54 -14.15
N GLU A 283 15.07 20.68 -14.55
CA GLU A 283 15.74 20.85 -15.84
C GLU A 283 17.15 20.24 -15.88
N ARG A 284 17.88 20.26 -14.75
CA ARG A 284 19.29 19.81 -14.71
C ARG A 284 19.46 18.28 -14.78
N ILE A 285 18.47 17.52 -14.33
CA ILE A 285 18.51 16.05 -14.36
C ILE A 285 18.23 15.51 -15.79
N LYS A 286 17.49 16.26 -16.63
CA LYS A 286 17.13 15.83 -17.98
C LYS A 286 18.22 16.12 -19.03
N ALA A 287 19.13 17.05 -18.76
CA ALA A 287 20.17 17.49 -19.70
C ALA A 287 21.43 16.60 -19.73
N GLY A 288 21.67 15.76 -18.71
CA GLY A 288 22.87 14.91 -18.62
C GLY A 288 22.85 13.62 -19.45
N ALA A 289 21.73 13.26 -20.08
CA ALA A 289 21.53 11.93 -20.69
C ALA A 289 21.42 11.91 -22.22
N LYS A 290 21.73 13.00 -22.93
CA LYS A 290 21.72 13.03 -24.41
C LYS A 290 23.07 13.49 -24.96
N GLY A 291 23.92 12.53 -25.34
CA GLY A 291 25.19 12.85 -26.01
C GLY A 291 26.08 11.66 -26.37
N LYS A 292 25.57 10.67 -27.13
CA LYS A 292 26.26 9.99 -28.27
C LYS A 292 25.41 8.80 -28.74
N GLY A 293 25.01 8.84 -30.01
CA GLY A 293 24.10 7.88 -30.63
C GLY A 293 24.80 6.73 -31.38
N ALA A 294 24.00 5.67 -31.57
CA ALA A 294 23.95 4.64 -32.63
C ALA A 294 25.24 3.84 -32.96
N ALA A 295 25.22 2.50 -33.11
CA ALA A 295 24.22 1.66 -33.77
C ALA A 295 24.18 0.17 -33.31
N ALA A 296 23.09 -0.51 -33.73
CA ALA A 296 22.84 -1.96 -33.87
C ALA A 296 22.06 -2.72 -32.76
N SER A 297 20.73 -2.75 -32.95
CA SER A 297 19.78 -3.88 -32.83
C SER A 297 20.13 -5.11 -31.97
N LYS A 298 19.36 -5.32 -30.88
CA LYS A 298 18.52 -6.52 -30.65
C LYS A 298 17.60 -6.32 -29.44
N ALA A 299 16.39 -6.86 -29.55
CA ALA A 299 15.28 -6.72 -28.63
C ALA A 299 15.53 -7.37 -27.25
N ALA A 300 15.28 -6.62 -26.19
CA ALA A 300 14.96 -7.10 -24.85
C ALA A 300 14.06 -6.05 -24.18
N ALA A 301 12.79 -6.39 -23.98
CA ALA A 301 11.80 -5.50 -23.39
C ALA A 301 12.15 -5.21 -21.93
N LYS A 302 12.52 -3.97 -21.64
CA LYS A 302 12.61 -3.41 -20.29
C LYS A 302 11.25 -2.83 -19.93
N THR A 303 10.71 -3.33 -18.83
CA THR A 303 9.59 -2.75 -18.09
C THR A 303 10.02 -1.44 -17.43
N ASP A 304 9.46 -0.33 -17.92
CA ASP A 304 9.52 0.96 -17.24
C ASP A 304 8.34 1.07 -16.27
N THR A 305 8.66 1.17 -14.98
CA THR A 305 7.70 1.43 -13.90
C THR A 305 7.96 2.85 -13.41
N ALA A 306 7.05 3.76 -13.69
CA ALA A 306 7.04 5.11 -13.14
C ALA A 306 5.60 5.49 -12.81
N GLY A 307 5.28 5.54 -11.52
CA GLY A 307 3.98 5.99 -11.02
C GLY A 307 4.13 6.46 -9.58
N LYS A 308 4.28 7.78 -9.40
CA LYS A 308 4.25 8.45 -8.10
C LYS A 308 2.81 8.66 -7.60
N ALA A 309 2.75 8.73 -6.27
CA ALA A 309 1.68 8.99 -5.30
C ALA A 309 0.46 9.84 -5.71
N ASP A 310 -0.72 9.38 -5.25
CA ASP A 310 -1.61 10.04 -4.27
C ASP A 310 -2.59 8.94 -3.70
N PRO A 311 -3.45 9.21 -2.67
CA PRO A 311 -3.30 8.83 -1.27
C PRO A 311 -4.02 7.54 -0.79
N LYS A 312 -3.60 7.10 0.41
CA LYS A 312 -4.23 6.25 1.45
C LYS A 312 -5.33 5.23 1.05
N PRO A 313 -5.09 3.92 1.24
CA PRO A 313 -6.13 2.97 1.63
C PRO A 313 -6.15 2.79 3.14
N ASP A 314 -7.34 2.93 3.72
CA ASP A 314 -7.63 2.55 5.09
C ASP A 314 -7.34 1.07 5.35
N ALA A 315 -6.91 0.82 6.58
CA ALA A 315 -6.56 -0.49 7.08
C ALA A 315 -7.82 -1.37 7.16
N ALA A 316 -7.74 -2.58 6.61
CA ALA A 316 -8.68 -3.65 6.91
C ALA A 316 -7.92 -4.82 7.54
N GLY A 317 -7.94 -4.84 8.87
CA GLY A 317 -7.47 -5.95 9.70
C GLY A 317 -8.19 -5.92 11.04
N LYS A 318 -9.21 -6.77 11.17
CA LYS A 318 -10.01 -7.14 12.36
C LYS A 318 -11.20 -6.22 12.70
N SER A 319 -12.34 -6.88 12.82
CA SER A 319 -13.63 -6.39 13.32
C SER A 319 -13.45 -5.59 14.61
N ALA A 320 -13.71 -4.29 14.53
CA ALA A 320 -14.11 -3.45 15.64
C ALA A 320 -15.26 -2.58 15.12
N ALA A 321 -16.36 -2.50 15.86
CA ALA A 321 -17.49 -1.65 15.53
C ALA A 321 -17.03 -0.20 15.24
N PRO A 322 -17.66 0.52 14.30
CA PRO A 322 -17.27 1.89 13.96
C PRO A 322 -17.23 2.73 15.24
N VAL A 323 -16.07 3.33 15.53
CA VAL A 323 -15.92 4.25 16.66
C VAL A 323 -16.55 5.56 16.24
N VAL A 324 -17.85 5.69 16.48
CA VAL A 324 -18.57 6.95 16.30
C VAL A 324 -18.22 7.86 17.48
N THR A 325 -17.79 9.08 17.18
CA THR A 325 -17.42 10.06 18.20
C THR A 325 -18.60 10.97 18.57
N TYR A 326 -18.56 11.56 19.76
CA TYR A 326 -19.60 12.50 20.23
C TYR A 326 -19.82 13.66 19.26
N ALA A 327 -18.74 14.26 18.75
CA ALA A 327 -18.82 15.39 17.83
C ALA A 327 -19.55 15.02 16.53
N GLU A 328 -19.28 13.84 15.97
CA GLU A 328 -19.92 13.39 14.73
C GLU A 328 -21.43 13.20 14.90
N VAL A 329 -21.89 12.70 16.05
CA VAL A 329 -23.33 12.53 16.32
C VAL A 329 -23.99 13.87 16.63
N ALA A 330 -23.33 14.74 17.40
CA ALA A 330 -23.84 16.08 17.70
C ALA A 330 -23.98 16.92 16.43
N ASP A 331 -22.99 16.87 15.53
CA ASP A 331 -23.03 17.59 14.25
C ASP A 331 -24.12 17.04 13.33
N ALA A 332 -24.29 15.70 13.27
CA ALA A 332 -25.35 15.07 12.49
C ALA A 332 -26.76 15.43 13.00
N LEU A 333 -26.97 15.44 14.32
CA LEU A 333 -28.22 15.86 14.93
C LEU A 333 -28.51 17.35 14.69
N ASN A 334 -27.49 18.21 14.73
CA ASN A 334 -27.65 19.64 14.50
C ASN A 334 -27.87 19.98 13.02
N ALA A 335 -27.27 19.21 12.11
CA ALA A 335 -27.41 19.39 10.67
C ALA A 335 -28.70 18.77 10.10
N ALA A 336 -29.41 17.95 10.89
CA ALA A 336 -30.68 17.37 10.48
C ALA A 336 -31.71 18.47 10.17
N THR A 337 -32.37 18.35 9.02
CA THR A 337 -33.39 19.29 8.53
C THR A 337 -34.81 18.70 8.58
N SER A 338 -34.97 17.46 9.02
CA SER A 338 -36.24 16.78 9.20
C SER A 338 -36.20 15.83 10.40
N ALA A 339 -37.38 15.49 10.92
CA ALA A 339 -37.54 14.53 12.02
C ALA A 339 -36.97 13.14 11.68
N ASP A 340 -37.09 12.71 10.42
CA ASP A 340 -36.53 11.44 9.94
C ASP A 340 -35.00 11.47 9.96
N ALA A 341 -34.38 12.55 9.46
CA ALA A 341 -32.92 12.71 9.47
C ALA A 341 -32.35 12.82 10.90
N ALA A 342 -33.09 13.47 11.81
CA ALA A 342 -32.72 13.53 13.22
C ALA A 342 -32.78 12.15 13.90
N SER A 343 -33.75 11.32 13.52
CA SER A 343 -33.91 9.96 14.05
C SER A 343 -32.84 9.01 13.53
N GLU A 344 -32.44 9.14 12.26
CA GLU A 344 -31.30 8.41 11.67
C GLU A 344 -29.97 8.79 12.34
N ALA A 345 -29.78 10.06 12.68
CA ALA A 345 -28.61 10.53 13.42
C ALA A 345 -28.61 10.03 14.88
N ALA A 346 -29.77 9.99 15.54
CA ALA A 346 -29.92 9.48 16.90
C ALA A 346 -29.59 7.99 17.01
N ASP A 347 -29.79 7.23 15.94
CA ASP A 347 -29.42 5.81 15.85
C ASP A 347 -27.94 5.56 16.08
N LEU A 348 -27.09 6.57 15.85
CA LEU A 348 -25.64 6.48 16.06
C LEU A 348 -25.22 6.65 17.53
N ILE A 349 -26.11 7.17 18.40
CA ILE A 349 -25.83 7.38 19.83
C ILE A 349 -25.49 6.05 20.52
N LYS A 350 -26.10 4.94 20.10
CA LYS A 350 -25.85 3.59 20.66
C LYS A 350 -24.41 3.10 20.49
N HIS A 351 -23.63 3.74 19.61
CA HIS A 351 -22.24 3.40 19.35
C HIS A 351 -21.24 4.21 20.19
N ILE A 352 -21.71 5.18 20.99
CA ILE A 352 -20.88 5.93 21.92
C ILE A 352 -20.68 5.13 23.21
N LYS A 353 -19.41 4.93 23.58
CA LYS A 353 -19.03 4.12 24.75
C LYS A 353 -19.28 4.82 26.07
N ASP A 354 -19.10 6.14 26.11
CA ASP A 354 -19.30 6.95 27.32
C ASP A 354 -20.80 7.14 27.59
N GLN A 355 -21.23 6.89 28.83
CA GLN A 355 -22.64 6.96 29.21
C GLN A 355 -23.13 8.40 29.36
N GLN A 356 -22.29 9.31 29.84
CA GLN A 356 -22.66 10.71 30.02
C GLN A 356 -22.86 11.39 28.66
N GLN A 357 -21.97 11.10 27.71
CA GLN A 357 -22.08 11.58 26.33
C GLN A 357 -23.36 11.10 25.62
N ARG A 358 -23.80 9.87 25.91
CA ARG A 358 -25.07 9.36 25.36
C ARG A 358 -26.27 10.12 25.88
N THR A 359 -26.32 10.38 27.19
CA THR A 359 -27.42 11.15 27.81
C THR A 359 -27.46 12.59 27.29
N GLU A 360 -26.30 13.22 27.08
CA GLU A 360 -26.22 14.56 26.49
C GLU A 360 -26.75 14.57 25.04
N LEU A 361 -26.40 13.58 24.20
CA LEU A 361 -26.90 13.49 22.83
C LEU A 361 -28.38 13.12 22.75
N GLU A 362 -28.89 12.27 23.65
CA GLU A 362 -30.32 11.97 23.76
C GLU A 362 -31.11 13.23 24.10
N SER A 363 -30.60 14.08 25.00
CA SER A 363 -31.23 15.36 25.31
C SER A 363 -31.25 16.32 24.11
N LEU A 364 -30.18 16.32 23.32
CA LEU A 364 -30.06 17.14 22.11
C LEU A 364 -30.99 16.65 20.99
N TYR A 365 -31.15 15.33 20.83
CA TYR A 365 -32.14 14.74 19.94
C TYR A 365 -33.56 15.12 20.33
N HIS A 366 -33.93 14.99 21.61
CA HIS A 366 -35.26 15.37 22.08
C HIS A 366 -35.57 16.85 21.89
N ALA A 367 -34.58 17.73 22.08
CA ALA A 367 -34.73 19.15 21.79
C ALA A 367 -34.99 19.41 20.29
N ARG A 368 -34.26 18.73 19.39
CA ARG A 368 -34.49 18.85 17.94
C ARG A 368 -35.81 18.29 17.47
N MET A 369 -36.27 17.18 18.06
CA MET A 369 -37.60 16.63 17.75
C MET A 369 -38.71 17.59 18.16
N ALA A 370 -38.58 18.28 19.30
CA ALA A 370 -39.53 19.29 19.74
C ALA A 370 -39.58 20.50 18.79
N GLU A 371 -38.42 20.95 18.26
CA GLU A 371 -38.36 22.03 17.26
C GLU A 371 -39.09 21.67 15.96
N PHE A 372 -39.03 20.40 15.53
CA PHE A 372 -39.74 19.93 14.33
C PHE A 372 -41.25 19.80 14.56
N ASP A 373 -41.68 19.41 15.76
CA ASP A 373 -43.10 19.31 16.13
C ASP A 373 -43.75 20.70 16.26
N GLU A 374 -43.03 21.70 16.80
CA GLU A 374 -43.50 23.10 16.87
C GLU A 374 -43.56 23.78 15.49
N GLY A 375 -42.70 23.39 14.55
CA GLY A 375 -42.69 23.92 13.18
C GLY A 375 -43.78 23.38 12.25
N GLN A 376 -44.57 22.38 12.68
CA GLN A 376 -45.67 21.79 11.92
C GLN A 376 -47.07 22.19 12.41
N SER A 377 -47.18 23.04 13.45
CA SER A 377 -48.46 23.54 13.99
C SER A 377 -48.91 24.87 13.37
#